data_AF-A0AAV0BTU1-F1
#
_entry.id   AF-A0AAV0BTU1-F1
#
_cell.length_a   1.000
_cell.length_b   1.000
_cell.length_c   1.000
_cell.angle_alpha   90.00
_cell.angle_beta   90.00
_cell.angle_gamma   90.00
#
_symmetry.space_group_name_H-M   'P 1'
#
loop_
_entity.id
_entity.type
_entity.pdbx_description
1 polymer ?
#
loop_
_entity_poly.entity_id
_entity_poly.type
_entity_poly.pdbx_seq_one_letter_code
_entity_poly.pdbx_strand_id
1 'polypeptide(L)'
;LKVAVLGAAGGINQPLSLLLKQDPNITELTLFNVVPPVKSVAVDISHINTPSTVTGTTANGDGLAKTLKGADLVIIPASVPRKPGMTRDNLFNTNAGIVRNLANSINENCPKAFICVIFNPVNSTIPIILEVLKKAKVFDPKR
;
A
#
# COMPACT_ATOMS: atom_id res chain seq x y z
N LEU A 1 -3.20 -10.39 -12.44
CA LEU A 1 -2.99 -9.01 -11.95
C LEU A 1 -1.90 -9.00 -10.89
N LYS A 2 -1.03 -8.00 -10.92
CA LYS A 2 -0.11 -7.70 -9.82
C LYS A 2 -0.77 -6.74 -8.83
N VAL A 3 -0.89 -7.16 -7.57
CA VAL A 3 -1.51 -6.38 -6.51
C VAL A 3 -0.47 -6.03 -5.45
N ALA A 4 -0.35 -4.74 -5.14
CA ALA A 4 0.53 -4.23 -4.09
C ALA A 4 -0.28 -3.80 -2.86
N VAL A 5 0.11 -4.27 -1.67
CA VAL A 5 -0.51 -3.89 -0.38
C VAL A 5 0.49 -3.08 0.46
N LEU A 6 0.18 -1.81 0.70
CA LEU A 6 1.04 -0.88 1.42
C LEU A 6 0.63 -0.78 2.90
N GLY A 7 1.41 -1.42 3.78
CA GLY A 7 1.10 -1.56 5.20
C GLY A 7 0.68 -2.98 5.60
N ALA A 8 1.06 -4.00 4.84
CA ALA A 8 0.53 -5.37 4.93
C ALA A 8 0.66 -6.04 6.32
N ALA A 9 1.67 -5.70 7.12
CA ALA A 9 1.82 -6.24 8.48
C ALA A 9 0.81 -5.72 9.54
N GLY A 10 -0.07 -4.77 9.20
CA GLY A 10 -1.10 -4.28 10.13
C GLY A 10 -2.20 -5.31 10.42
N GLY A 11 -2.86 -5.23 11.57
CA GLY A 11 -3.85 -6.23 12.01
C GLY A 11 -5.04 -6.44 11.06
N ILE A 12 -5.50 -5.39 10.38
CA ILE A 12 -6.53 -5.48 9.32
C ILE A 12 -5.93 -5.98 7.99
N ASN A 13 -4.64 -5.75 7.79
CA ASN A 13 -4.00 -5.87 6.48
C ASN A 13 -3.46 -7.27 6.24
N GLN A 14 -3.15 -8.01 7.31
CA GLN A 14 -2.82 -9.43 7.24
C GLN A 14 -4.01 -10.27 6.73
N PRO A 15 -5.23 -10.21 7.30
CA PRO A 15 -6.38 -10.93 6.75
C PRO A 15 -6.78 -10.42 5.35
N LEU A 16 -6.61 -9.13 5.05
CA LEU A 16 -6.78 -8.63 3.68
C LEU A 16 -5.82 -9.33 2.71
N SER A 17 -4.53 -9.44 3.07
CA SER A 17 -3.51 -10.09 2.24
C SER A 17 -3.79 -11.59 2.07
N LEU A 18 -4.32 -12.25 3.12
CA LEU A 18 -4.79 -13.63 3.07
C LEU A 18 -5.94 -13.80 2.06
N LEU A 19 -6.94 -12.93 2.10
CA LEU A 19 -8.08 -12.99 1.17
C LEU A 19 -7.63 -12.74 -0.28
N LEU A 20 -6.74 -11.76 -0.50
CA LEU A 20 -6.16 -11.49 -1.83
C LEU A 20 -5.36 -12.70 -2.36
N LYS A 21 -4.63 -13.42 -1.50
CA LYS A 21 -3.90 -14.63 -1.90
C LYS A 21 -4.83 -15.74 -2.45
N GLN A 22 -6.11 -15.73 -2.07
CA GLN A 22 -7.08 -16.73 -2.52
C GLN A 22 -7.75 -16.37 -3.86
N ASP A 23 -7.60 -15.14 -4.35
CA ASP A 23 -8.19 -14.70 -5.61
C ASP A 23 -7.40 -15.24 -6.82
N PRO A 24 -8.02 -16.05 -7.71
CA PRO A 24 -7.33 -16.62 -8.88
C PRO A 24 -6.94 -15.58 -9.94
N ASN A 25 -7.49 -14.37 -9.90
CA ASN A 25 -7.14 -13.29 -10.83
C ASN A 25 -5.83 -12.58 -10.45
N ILE A 26 -5.36 -12.79 -9.21
CA ILE A 26 -4.08 -12.26 -8.73
C ILE A 26 -2.99 -13.25 -9.09
N THR A 27 -1.93 -12.77 -9.74
CA THR A 27 -0.77 -13.57 -10.18
C THR A 27 0.47 -13.24 -9.35
N GLU A 28 0.57 -11.99 -8.87
CA GLU A 28 1.63 -11.51 -7.99
C GLU A 28 1.00 -10.68 -6.87
N LEU A 29 1.30 -11.03 -5.62
CA LEU A 29 0.93 -10.27 -4.42
C LEU A 29 2.20 -9.71 -3.77
N THR A 30 2.38 -8.40 -3.81
CA THR A 30 3.54 -7.72 -3.21
C THR A 30 3.12 -6.99 -1.94
N LEU A 31 3.77 -7.33 -0.83
CA LEU A 31 3.45 -6.84 0.50
C LEU A 31 4.56 -5.89 0.96
N PHE A 32 4.20 -4.66 1.30
CA PHE A 32 5.13 -3.68 1.87
C PHE A 32 4.72 -3.31 3.29
N ASN A 33 5.69 -3.13 4.18
CA ASN A 33 5.50 -2.41 5.43
C ASN A 33 6.83 -1.80 5.89
N VAL A 34 6.78 -0.70 6.63
CA VAL A 34 7.99 -0.12 7.25
C VAL A 34 8.58 -1.04 8.33
N VAL A 35 7.76 -1.91 8.95
CA VAL A 35 8.23 -2.82 10.00
C VAL A 35 8.70 -4.18 9.44
N PRO A 36 9.77 -4.79 9.99
CA PRO A 36 10.31 -6.07 9.53
C PRO A 36 9.35 -7.27 9.42
N PRO A 37 8.34 -7.44 10.31
CA PRO A 37 7.45 -8.61 10.29
C PRO A 37 6.71 -8.87 8.97
N VAL A 38 6.62 -7.88 8.05
CA VAL A 38 6.01 -8.07 6.73
C VAL A 38 6.66 -9.19 5.91
N LYS A 39 7.97 -9.43 6.10
CA LYS A 39 8.66 -10.55 5.43
C LYS A 39 8.11 -11.89 5.92
N SER A 40 7.91 -12.03 7.23
CA SER A 40 7.32 -13.24 7.82
C SER A 40 5.87 -13.42 7.38
N VAL A 41 5.09 -12.35 7.34
CA VAL A 41 3.70 -12.37 6.80
C VAL A 41 3.68 -12.86 5.35
N ALA A 42 4.61 -12.38 4.51
CA ALA A 42 4.69 -12.84 3.12
C ALA A 42 5.06 -14.33 3.01
N VAL A 43 6.00 -14.81 3.83
CA VAL A 43 6.37 -16.23 3.87
C VAL A 43 5.19 -17.09 4.32
N ASP A 44 4.49 -16.69 5.37
CA ASP A 44 3.31 -17.39 5.88
C ASP A 44 2.23 -17.53 4.79
N ILE A 45 1.86 -16.40 4.17
CA ILE A 45 0.86 -16.36 3.08
C ILE A 45 1.35 -17.15 1.84
N SER A 46 2.66 -17.22 1.58
CA SER A 46 3.20 -17.94 0.42
C SER A 46 3.00 -19.46 0.48
N HIS A 47 2.77 -20.04 1.65
CA HIS A 47 2.50 -21.48 1.82
C HIS A 47 1.09 -21.89 1.36
N ILE A 48 0.20 -20.92 1.13
CA ILE A 48 -1.16 -21.20 0.64
C ILE A 48 -1.06 -21.68 -0.80
N ASN A 49 -1.62 -22.87 -1.07
CA ASN A 49 -1.60 -23.55 -2.37
C ASN A 49 -2.54 -22.89 -3.38
N THR A 50 -2.21 -21.66 -3.78
CA THR A 50 -2.83 -20.92 -4.89
C THR A 50 -1.73 -20.45 -5.84
N PRO A 51 -2.02 -20.23 -7.14
CA PRO A 51 -1.00 -20.02 -8.16
C PRO A 51 -0.22 -18.70 -8.04
N SER A 52 -0.74 -17.72 -7.29
CA SER A 52 -0.09 -16.41 -7.13
C SER A 52 1.21 -16.49 -6.34
N THR A 53 2.21 -15.71 -6.75
CA THR A 53 3.44 -15.53 -5.95
C THR A 53 3.23 -14.47 -4.88
N VAL A 54 3.99 -14.55 -3.78
CA VAL A 54 3.92 -13.59 -2.68
C VAL A 54 5.31 -13.11 -2.31
N THR A 55 5.51 -11.81 -2.21
CA THR A 55 6.78 -11.21 -1.75
C THR A 55 6.54 -10.19 -0.66
N GLY A 56 7.48 -10.08 0.29
CA GLY A 56 7.43 -9.11 1.38
C GLY A 56 8.66 -8.22 1.39
N THR A 57 8.48 -6.91 1.41
CA THR A 57 9.58 -5.93 1.46
C THR A 57 9.40 -4.94 2.59
N THR A 58 10.52 -4.41 3.07
CA THR A 58 10.55 -3.34 4.08
C THR A 58 10.96 -2.01 3.46
N ALA A 59 10.97 -0.93 4.25
CA ALA A 59 11.51 0.36 3.81
C ALA A 59 13.05 0.38 3.60
N ASN A 60 13.73 -0.74 3.81
CA ASN A 60 15.18 -0.83 3.63
C ASN A 60 15.51 -0.87 2.13
N GLY A 61 16.40 0.02 1.68
CA GLY A 61 16.78 0.12 0.28
C GLY A 61 15.62 0.56 -0.61
N ASP A 62 15.42 -0.15 -1.72
CA ASP A 62 14.41 0.11 -2.75
C ASP A 62 13.10 -0.68 -2.52
N GLY A 63 12.84 -1.15 -1.30
CA GLY A 63 11.73 -2.08 -1.04
C GLY A 63 10.34 -1.57 -1.43
N LEU A 64 10.04 -0.28 -1.21
CA LEU A 64 8.77 0.32 -1.66
C LEU A 64 8.66 0.33 -3.19
N ALA A 65 9.71 0.75 -3.88
CA ALA A 65 9.76 0.78 -5.34
C ALA A 65 9.61 -0.64 -5.92
N LYS A 66 10.30 -1.64 -5.35
CA LYS A 66 10.17 -3.05 -5.73
C LYS A 66 8.75 -3.58 -5.58
N THR A 67 8.05 -3.22 -4.50
CA THR A 67 6.65 -3.61 -4.30
C THR A 67 5.74 -3.03 -5.37
N LEU A 68 5.93 -1.74 -5.69
CA LEU A 68 5.06 -0.99 -6.59
C LEU A 68 5.33 -1.26 -8.07
N LYS A 69 6.57 -1.59 -8.44
CA LYS A 69 6.98 -1.69 -9.86
C LYS A 69 6.08 -2.63 -10.65
N GLY A 70 5.37 -2.05 -11.62
CA GLY A 70 4.45 -2.77 -12.50
C GLY A 70 3.17 -3.28 -11.85
N ALA A 71 2.78 -2.76 -10.68
CA ALA A 71 1.50 -3.11 -10.06
C ALA A 71 0.32 -2.64 -10.93
N ASP A 72 -0.71 -3.48 -11.05
CA ASP A 72 -1.98 -3.14 -11.70
C ASP A 72 -2.96 -2.50 -10.71
N LEU A 73 -2.85 -2.89 -9.43
CA LEU A 73 -3.68 -2.42 -8.32
C LEU A 73 -2.81 -2.16 -7.10
N VAL A 74 -2.94 -0.99 -6.50
CA VAL A 74 -2.29 -0.60 -5.25
C VAL A 74 -3.35 -0.37 -4.18
N ILE A 75 -3.29 -1.15 -3.11
CA ILE A 75 -4.17 -1.03 -1.96
C ILE A 75 -3.39 -0.36 -0.83
N ILE A 76 -3.92 0.75 -0.31
CA ILE A 76 -3.28 1.56 0.74
C ILE A 76 -4.10 1.49 2.03
N PRO A 77 -3.93 0.45 2.84
CA PRO A 77 -4.63 0.31 4.11
C PRO A 77 -3.84 0.75 5.34
N ALA A 78 -2.58 1.17 5.17
CA ALA A 78 -1.79 1.70 6.28
C ALA A 78 -2.53 2.86 6.96
N SER A 79 -2.44 2.94 8.28
CA SER A 79 -2.63 4.18 9.03
C SER A 79 -1.77 4.11 10.27
N VAL A 80 -1.28 5.25 10.75
CA VAL A 80 -0.59 5.28 12.04
C VAL A 80 -1.67 5.19 13.12
N PRO A 81 -1.63 4.18 14.02
CA PRO A 81 -2.57 4.14 15.12
C PRO A 81 -2.37 5.36 16.01
N ARG A 82 -3.48 5.96 16.45
CA ARG A 82 -3.41 7.12 17.35
C ARG A 82 -2.69 6.72 18.64
N LYS A 83 -1.59 7.41 18.94
CA LYS A 83 -0.86 7.22 20.20
C LYS A 83 -1.47 8.09 21.32
N PRO A 84 -1.37 7.68 22.59
CA PRO A 84 -1.70 8.53 23.73
C PRO A 84 -0.98 9.89 23.62
N GLY A 85 -1.68 10.98 23.91
CA GLY A 85 -1.14 12.35 23.80
C GLY A 85 -1.10 12.93 22.38
N MET A 86 -1.45 12.17 21.34
CA MET A 86 -1.50 12.68 19.97
C MET A 86 -2.81 13.47 19.71
N THR A 87 -2.67 14.73 19.32
CA THR A 87 -3.78 15.56 18.85
C THR A 87 -4.28 15.08 17.49
N ARG A 88 -5.50 15.48 17.11
CA ARG A 88 -6.06 15.18 15.78
C ARG A 88 -5.19 15.76 14.67
N ASP A 89 -4.70 16.99 14.84
CA ASP A 89 -3.86 17.66 13.85
C ASP A 89 -2.49 17.00 13.69
N ASN A 90 -1.87 16.57 14.79
CA ASN A 90 -0.61 15.83 14.73
C ASN A 90 -0.77 14.50 13.98
N LEU A 91 -1.87 13.79 14.24
CA LEU A 91 -2.20 12.56 13.52
C LEU A 91 -2.43 12.84 12.03
N PHE A 92 -3.18 13.89 11.70
CA PHE A 92 -3.43 14.29 10.33
C PHE A 92 -2.14 14.63 9.58
N ASN A 93 -1.28 15.48 10.15
CA ASN A 93 -0.02 15.89 9.52
C ASN A 93 0.92 14.69 9.29
N THR A 94 0.99 13.77 10.25
CA THR A 94 1.76 12.53 10.11
C THR A 94 1.23 11.68 8.95
N ASN A 95 -0.08 11.46 8.91
CA ASN A 95 -0.73 10.67 7.87
C ASN A 95 -0.62 11.33 6.49
N ALA A 96 -0.74 12.65 6.40
CA ALA A 96 -0.59 13.41 5.17
C ALA A 96 0.82 13.28 4.57
N GLY A 97 1.86 13.31 5.40
CA GLY A 97 3.24 13.08 4.96
C GLY A 97 3.46 11.68 4.40
N ILE A 98 2.93 10.66 5.09
CA ILE A 98 3.02 9.26 4.63
C ILE A 98 2.31 9.10 3.28
N VAL A 99 1.06 9.55 3.18
CA VAL A 99 0.25 9.40 1.96
C VAL A 99 0.88 10.13 0.78
N ARG A 100 1.45 11.32 0.99
CA ARG A 100 2.20 12.03 -0.05
C ARG A 100 3.39 11.22 -0.57
N ASN A 101 4.18 10.62 0.32
CA ASN A 101 5.33 9.81 -0.06
C ASN A 101 4.91 8.54 -0.83
N LEU A 102 3.83 7.88 -0.39
CA LEU A 102 3.28 6.73 -1.11
C LEU A 102 2.79 7.13 -2.51
N ALA A 103 2.07 8.26 -2.63
CA ALA A 103 1.58 8.76 -3.92
C ALA A 103 2.71 9.09 -4.90
N ASN A 104 3.79 9.73 -4.42
CA ASN A 104 4.99 9.98 -5.24
C ASN A 104 5.59 8.67 -5.74
N SER A 105 5.74 7.68 -4.86
CA SER A 105 6.31 6.38 -5.24
C SER A 105 5.41 5.61 -6.21
N ILE A 106 4.08 5.70 -6.08
CA ILE A 106 3.13 5.12 -7.03
C ILE A 106 3.29 5.76 -8.42
N ASN A 107 3.37 7.09 -8.48
CA ASN A 107 3.63 7.82 -9.72
C ASN A 107 4.92 7.35 -10.42
N GLU A 108 6.00 7.15 -9.66
CA GLU A 108 7.30 6.74 -10.20
C GLU A 108 7.33 5.28 -10.71
N ASN A 109 6.56 4.39 -10.09
CA ASN A 109 6.73 2.94 -10.29
C ASN A 109 5.55 2.25 -10.99
N CYS A 110 4.34 2.80 -10.87
CA CYS A 110 3.11 2.25 -11.44
C CYS A 110 2.03 3.33 -11.65
N PRO A 111 2.28 4.39 -12.46
CA PRO A 111 1.37 5.54 -12.60
C PRO A 111 0.00 5.18 -13.20
N LYS A 112 -0.13 3.98 -13.79
CA LYS A 112 -1.39 3.47 -14.37
C LYS A 112 -2.12 2.48 -13.47
N ALA A 113 -1.62 2.19 -12.28
CA ALA A 113 -2.30 1.29 -11.35
C ALA A 113 -3.63 1.90 -10.89
N PHE A 114 -4.63 1.05 -10.62
CA PHE A 114 -5.78 1.46 -9.80
C PHE A 114 -5.31 1.69 -8.36
N ILE A 115 -5.81 2.74 -7.72
CA ILE A 115 -5.40 3.11 -6.35
C ILE A 115 -6.59 3.00 -5.41
N CYS A 116 -6.61 1.95 -4.57
CA CYS A 116 -7.63 1.74 -3.56
C CYS A 116 -7.17 2.26 -2.20
N VAL A 117 -7.77 3.37 -1.76
CA VAL A 117 -7.40 4.03 -0.50
C VAL A 117 -8.31 3.58 0.63
N ILE A 118 -7.72 2.93 1.64
CA ILE A 118 -8.37 2.61 2.92
C ILE A 118 -7.77 3.50 4.05
N PHE A 119 -6.65 4.18 3.78
CA PHE A 119 -5.93 5.07 4.70
C PHE A 119 -6.82 6.18 5.27
N ASN A 120 -7.08 6.15 6.58
CA ASN A 120 -7.87 7.16 7.27
C ASN A 120 -7.09 8.43 7.63
N PRO A 121 -7.71 9.62 7.57
CA PRO A 121 -9.10 9.87 7.14
C PRO A 121 -9.22 9.94 5.60
N VAL A 122 -10.07 9.08 5.01
CA VAL A 122 -10.24 8.96 3.54
C VAL A 122 -10.57 10.29 2.87
N ASN A 123 -11.43 11.09 3.51
CA ASN A 123 -11.86 12.41 3.02
C ASN A 123 -10.71 13.40 2.84
N SER A 124 -9.56 13.16 3.45
CA SER A 124 -8.39 14.03 3.33
C SER A 124 -7.22 13.35 2.62
N THR A 125 -7.09 12.03 2.72
CA THR A 125 -6.01 11.28 2.05
C THR A 125 -6.21 11.16 0.55
N ILE A 126 -7.46 10.99 0.08
CA ILE A 126 -7.78 10.98 -1.36
C ILE A 126 -7.36 12.31 -2.02
N PRO A 127 -7.79 13.51 -1.56
CA PRO A 127 -7.34 14.77 -2.13
C PRO A 127 -5.81 14.93 -2.19
N ILE A 128 -5.09 14.46 -1.17
CA ILE A 128 -3.62 14.52 -1.17
C ILE A 128 -3.02 13.68 -2.30
N ILE A 129 -3.49 12.45 -2.51
CA ILE A 129 -3.03 11.57 -3.60
C ILE A 129 -3.36 12.22 -4.94
N LEU A 130 -4.59 12.70 -5.11
CA LEU A 130 -5.04 13.36 -6.35
C LEU A 130 -4.14 14.54 -6.73
N GLU A 131 -3.82 15.42 -5.78
CA GLU A 131 -2.97 16.58 -6.03
C GLU A 131 -1.52 16.20 -6.38
N VAL A 132 -0.99 15.12 -5.78
CA VAL A 132 0.32 14.58 -6.17
C VAL A 132 0.29 14.09 -7.62
N LEU A 133 -0.70 13.28 -7.99
CA LEU A 133 -0.81 12.72 -9.33
C LEU A 133 -1.10 13.78 -10.41
N LYS A 134 -1.91 14.80 -10.07
CA LYS A 134 -2.15 15.95 -10.96
C LYS A 134 -0.89 16.75 -11.20
N LYS A 135 -0.11 17.04 -10.15
CA LYS A 135 1.19 17.74 -10.28
C LYS A 135 2.17 16.96 -11.15
N ALA A 136 2.17 15.64 -11.02
CA ALA A 136 2.95 14.75 -11.88
C ALA A 136 2.38 14.56 -13.30
N LYS A 137 1.19 15.11 -13.60
CA LYS A 137 0.47 14.98 -14.88
C LYS A 137 0.13 13.54 -15.27
N VAL A 138 -0.10 12.66 -14.28
CA VAL A 138 -0.48 11.26 -14.49
C VAL A 138 -1.87 10.91 -13.94
N PHE A 139 -2.59 11.88 -13.39
CA PHE A 139 -3.90 11.65 -12.80
C PHE A 139 -4.93 11.17 -13.84
N ASP A 140 -5.55 10.04 -13.56
CA ASP A 140 -6.70 9.50 -14.29
C ASP A 140 -7.87 9.34 -13.29
N PRO A 141 -8.98 10.08 -13.42
CA PRO A 141 -10.11 9.99 -12.49
C PRO A 141 -10.83 8.64 -12.48
N LYS A 142 -10.51 7.74 -13.42
CA LYS A 142 -11.07 6.38 -13.49
C LYS A 142 -10.23 5.34 -12.75
N ARG A 143 -9.09 5.73 -12.15
CA ARG A 143 -8.12 4.84 -11.50
C ARG A 143 -7.81 5.29 -10.08
#